data_AF-A0A485BLL9-F1
#
_entry.id   AF-A0A485BLL9-F1
#
_cell.length_a   1.000
_cell.length_b   1.000
_cell.length_c   1.000
_cell.angle_alpha   90.00
_cell.angle_beta   90.00
_cell.angle_gamma   90.00
#
_symmetry.space_group_name_H-M   'P 1'
#
loop_
_entity.id
_entity.type
_entity.pdbx_description
1 polymer ?
#
loop_
_entity_poly.entity_id
_entity_poly.type
_entity_poly.pdbx_seq_one_letter_code
_entity_poly.pdbx_strand_id
1 'polypeptide(L)'
;MQKCRPGLFEYQLEGEILHEFSRHGARFPSYNTIVGGGENGCILHYTENESELRDGDLVLIDAGCEYRGYAGDITRTFPVNGKIQPGAARDLRYCPRVAGNRAGALPSWHLHSAG
;
A
#
# COMPACT_ATOMS: atom_id res chain seq x y z
N MET A 1 3.73 9.87 3.32
CA MET A 1 2.55 10.57 2.77
C MET A 1 2.90 11.88 2.07
N GLN A 2 3.50 12.87 2.75
CA GLN A 2 3.79 14.20 2.17
C GLN A 2 4.66 14.20 0.89
N LYS A 3 5.50 13.18 0.72
CA LYS A 3 6.39 13.02 -0.45
C LYS A 3 5.73 12.32 -1.64
N CYS A 4 4.58 11.68 -1.44
CA CYS A 4 3.90 10.93 -2.49
C CYS A 4 3.27 11.87 -3.52
N ARG A 5 3.47 11.52 -4.80
CA ARG A 5 2.87 12.19 -5.96
C ARG A 5 2.85 11.22 -7.14
N PRO A 6 1.93 11.40 -8.10
CA PRO A 6 1.95 10.64 -9.35
C PRO A 6 3.30 10.74 -10.07
N GLY A 7 3.71 9.65 -10.71
CA GLY A 7 4.97 9.57 -11.47
C GLY A 7 6.20 9.22 -10.65
N LEU A 8 6.07 9.05 -9.32
CA LEU A 8 7.11 8.40 -8.53
C LEU A 8 7.01 6.88 -8.66
N PHE A 9 8.13 6.20 -8.51
CA PHE A 9 8.15 4.75 -8.32
C PHE A 9 7.93 4.37 -6.86
N GLU A 10 7.37 3.20 -6.63
CA GLU A 10 7.12 2.62 -5.30
C GLU A 10 8.40 2.59 -4.43
N TYR A 11 9.54 2.14 -4.96
CA TYR A 11 10.84 2.13 -4.26
C TYR A 11 11.31 3.52 -3.81
N GLN A 12 10.85 4.61 -4.45
CA GLN A 12 11.23 5.95 -4.03
C GLN A 12 10.55 6.31 -2.70
N LEU A 13 9.32 5.83 -2.47
CA LEU A 13 8.66 5.99 -1.18
C LEU A 13 9.27 5.09 -0.10
N GLU A 14 9.68 3.87 -0.46
CA GLU A 14 10.48 3.01 0.43
C GLU A 14 11.74 3.75 0.89
N GLY A 15 12.48 4.37 -0.04
CA GLY A 15 13.68 5.14 0.27
C GLY A 15 13.43 6.27 1.28
N GLU A 16 12.33 7.02 1.14
CA GLU A 16 11.95 8.07 2.09
C GLU A 16 11.65 7.51 3.49
N ILE A 17 11.01 6.33 3.56
CA ILE A 17 10.68 5.66 4.83
C ILE A 17 11.97 5.20 5.53
N LEU A 18 12.84 4.51 4.81
CA LEU A 18 14.12 4.00 5.35
C LEU A 18 15.04 5.14 5.77
N HIS A 19 15.03 6.26 5.03
CA HIS A 19 15.74 7.47 5.40
C HIS A 19 15.25 8.01 6.75
N GLU A 20 13.93 8.11 6.93
CA GLU A 20 13.35 8.62 8.18
C GLU A 20 13.59 7.69 9.37
N PHE A 21 13.52 6.37 9.17
CA PHE A 21 13.90 5.39 10.20
C PHE A 21 15.36 5.60 10.65
N SER A 22 16.27 5.70 9.68
CA SER A 22 17.69 5.89 9.93
C SER A 22 17.98 7.21 10.66
N ARG A 23 17.27 8.28 10.29
CA ARG A 23 17.37 9.60 10.94
C ARG A 23 17.02 9.56 12.43
N HIS A 24 16.12 8.66 12.82
CA HIS A 24 15.72 8.45 14.22
C HIS A 24 16.51 7.35 14.94
N GLY A 25 17.55 6.80 14.32
CA GLY A 25 18.42 5.78 14.90
C GLY A 25 17.91 4.35 14.78
N ALA A 26 16.79 4.13 14.07
CA ALA A 26 16.32 2.80 13.68
C ALA A 26 16.95 2.45 12.32
N ARG A 27 18.12 1.81 12.34
CA ARG A 27 18.96 1.61 11.14
C ARG A 27 18.40 0.57 10.16
N PHE A 28 17.51 -0.30 10.62
CA PHE A 28 16.98 -1.40 9.83
C PHE A 28 15.46 -1.42 9.94
N PRO A 29 14.75 -1.79 8.86
CA PRO A 29 13.34 -2.12 8.98
C PRO A 29 13.18 -3.47 9.70
N SER A 30 12.03 -3.67 10.35
CA SER A 30 11.71 -4.94 11.03
C SER A 30 11.31 -6.04 10.04
N TYR A 31 10.87 -5.67 8.84
CA TYR A 31 10.52 -6.55 7.72
C TYR A 31 10.68 -5.78 6.39
N ASN A 32 10.65 -6.48 5.25
CA ASN A 32 10.76 -5.85 3.95
C ASN A 32 9.57 -4.88 3.73
N THR A 33 9.89 -3.63 3.42
CA THR A 33 8.86 -2.59 3.24
C THR A 33 8.01 -2.90 2.01
N ILE A 34 6.69 -2.78 2.19
CA ILE A 34 5.70 -3.00 1.12
C ILE A 34 5.21 -1.62 0.68
N VAL A 35 5.38 -1.30 -0.60
CA VAL A 35 4.77 -0.12 -1.24
C VAL A 35 4.02 -0.58 -2.48
N GLY A 36 2.72 -0.86 -2.33
CA GLY A 36 1.87 -1.35 -3.42
C GLY A 36 0.91 -0.27 -3.93
N GLY A 37 1.17 0.24 -5.13
CA GLY A 37 0.26 1.11 -5.87
C GLY A 37 -0.79 0.32 -6.67
N GLY A 38 -2.03 0.80 -6.70
CA GLY A 38 -3.11 0.19 -7.48
C GLY A 38 -3.34 -1.28 -7.13
N GLU A 39 -3.26 -2.16 -8.14
CA GLU A 39 -3.44 -3.62 -7.98
C GLU A 39 -2.34 -4.29 -7.13
N ASN A 40 -1.14 -3.71 -7.06
CA ASN A 40 -0.05 -4.25 -6.24
C ASN A 40 -0.39 -4.20 -4.75
N GLY A 41 -1.20 -3.22 -4.33
CA GLY A 41 -1.72 -3.12 -2.97
C GLY A 41 -2.63 -4.30 -2.57
N CYS A 42 -3.02 -5.17 -3.51
CA CYS A 42 -3.79 -6.37 -3.25
C CYS A 42 -2.94 -7.64 -3.06
N ILE A 43 -1.63 -7.55 -3.25
CA ILE A 43 -0.69 -8.63 -3.03
C ILE A 43 -0.15 -8.46 -1.60
N LEU A 44 -0.50 -9.38 -0.70
CA LEU A 44 -0.26 -9.23 0.74
C LEU A 44 1.19 -8.97 1.12
N HIS A 45 2.15 -9.64 0.45
CA HIS A 45 3.59 -9.50 0.70
C HIS A 45 4.33 -8.97 -0.54
N TYR A 46 3.77 -7.95 -1.19
CA TYR A 46 4.41 -7.29 -2.34
C TYR A 46 5.67 -6.54 -1.92
N THR A 47 6.83 -6.93 -2.42
CA THR A 47 8.12 -6.32 -2.02
C THR A 47 8.99 -5.92 -3.20
N GLU A 48 8.47 -6.10 -4.41
CA GLU A 48 9.14 -5.75 -5.65
C GLU A 48 9.29 -4.22 -5.78
N ASN A 49 8.30 -3.45 -5.31
CA ASN A 49 8.31 -1.99 -5.23
C ASN A 49 8.82 -1.31 -6.52
N GLU A 50 8.54 -1.90 -7.68
CA GLU A 50 9.16 -1.50 -8.96
C GLU A 50 8.21 -0.73 -9.89
N SER A 51 6.94 -0.55 -9.49
CA SER A 51 5.93 0.07 -10.33
C SER A 51 5.87 1.58 -10.14
N GLU A 52 5.46 2.28 -11.20
CA GLU A 52 5.15 3.71 -11.15
C GLU A 52 3.78 3.94 -10.48
N LEU A 53 3.74 4.88 -9.54
CA LEU A 53 2.52 5.34 -8.87
C LEU A 53 1.71 6.23 -9.80
N ARG A 54 0.51 5.76 -10.17
CA ARG A 54 -0.34 6.44 -11.14
C ARG A 54 -1.30 7.42 -10.47
N ASP A 55 -1.67 8.46 -11.20
CA ASP A 55 -2.75 9.36 -10.77
C ASP A 55 -4.09 8.62 -10.74
N GLY A 56 -4.89 8.87 -9.70
CA GLY A 56 -6.16 8.19 -9.45
C GLY A 56 -6.03 6.91 -8.60
N ASP A 57 -4.85 6.28 -8.56
CA ASP A 57 -4.64 5.07 -7.77
C ASP A 57 -4.50 5.38 -6.27
N LEU A 58 -4.77 4.34 -5.47
CA LEU A 58 -4.35 4.28 -4.08
C LEU A 58 -2.97 3.65 -3.99
N VAL A 59 -2.23 4.00 -2.93
CA VAL A 59 -1.02 3.29 -2.51
C VAL A 59 -1.21 2.76 -1.11
N LEU A 60 -0.89 1.48 -0.92
CA LEU A 60 -0.77 0.84 0.39
C LEU A 60 0.72 0.80 0.76
N ILE A 61 1.02 1.29 1.96
CA ILE A 61 2.35 1.20 2.55
C ILE A 61 2.23 0.38 3.82
N ASP A 62 3.00 -0.70 3.89
CA ASP A 62 3.23 -1.46 5.11
C ASP A 62 4.72 -1.38 5.46
N ALA A 63 5.04 -0.69 6.54
CA ALA A 63 6.42 -0.47 6.94
C ALA A 63 6.57 -0.37 8.45
N GLY A 64 7.63 -1.01 8.92
CA GLY A 64 8.00 -1.08 10.32
C GLY A 64 9.49 -0.90 10.49
N CYS A 65 9.89 -0.12 11.51
CA CYS A 65 11.30 0.00 11.89
C CYS A 65 11.63 -0.97 13.02
N GLU A 66 12.86 -1.47 13.04
CA GLU A 66 13.39 -2.13 14.23
C GLU A 66 14.18 -1.12 15.07
N TYR A 67 13.73 -0.93 16.32
CA TYR A 67 14.40 -0.04 17.26
C TYR A 67 14.65 -0.75 18.59
N ARG A 68 15.93 -0.92 18.93
CA ARG A 68 16.38 -1.58 20.17
C ARG A 68 15.78 -2.99 20.35
N GLY A 69 15.63 -3.73 19.26
CA GLY A 69 15.04 -5.07 19.25
C GLY A 69 13.51 -5.12 19.31
N TYR A 70 12.83 -3.97 19.27
CA TYR A 70 11.37 -3.89 19.14
C TYR A 70 10.99 -3.57 17.70
N ALA A 71 10.00 -4.30 17.18
CA ALA A 71 9.45 -4.08 15.85
C ALA A 71 8.28 -3.10 15.91
N GLY A 72 8.35 -2.03 15.11
CA GLY A 72 7.17 -1.30 14.66
C GLY A 72 6.48 -2.05 13.52
N ASP A 73 5.18 -1.82 13.36
CA ASP A 73 4.34 -2.39 12.31
C ASP A 73 3.18 -1.42 12.06
N ILE A 74 3.17 -0.77 10.88
CA ILE A 74 2.17 0.23 10.52
C ILE A 74 1.80 0.07 9.04
N THR A 75 0.52 -0.20 8.80
CA THR A 75 -0.09 -0.13 7.47
C THR A 75 -0.91 1.15 7.28
N ARG A 76 -0.71 1.84 6.16
CA ARG A 76 -1.54 2.98 5.72
C ARG A 76 -1.82 2.92 4.23
N THR A 77 -3.07 3.21 3.87
CA THR A 77 -3.49 3.35 2.47
C THR A 77 -4.02 4.75 2.23
N PHE A 78 -3.56 5.39 1.17
CA PHE A 78 -3.94 6.76 0.82
C PHE A 78 -3.85 7.00 -0.70
N PRO A 79 -4.58 7.99 -1.24
CA PRO A 79 -4.53 8.30 -2.67
C PRO A 79 -3.17 8.89 -3.08
N VAL A 80 -2.64 8.44 -4.21
CA VAL A 80 -1.34 8.90 -4.75
C VAL A 80 -1.35 10.41 -5.03
N ASN A 81 -2.49 10.93 -5.49
CA ASN A 81 -2.69 12.35 -5.79
C ASN A 81 -3.17 13.20 -4.60
N GLY A 82 -3.29 12.60 -3.41
CA GLY A 82 -3.78 13.29 -2.19
C GLY A 82 -5.28 13.59 -2.16
N LYS A 83 -6.06 13.18 -3.18
CA LYS A 83 -7.51 13.42 -3.25
C LYS A 83 -8.26 12.09 -3.09
N ILE A 84 -9.05 11.97 -2.03
CA ILE A 84 -9.91 10.79 -1.83
C ILE A 84 -11.04 10.84 -2.85
N GLN A 85 -11.05 9.89 -3.78
CA GLN A 85 -12.19 9.73 -4.68
C GLN A 85 -13.33 8.97 -3.97
N PRO A 86 -14.61 9.31 -4.24
CA PRO A 86 -15.74 8.54 -3.75
C PRO A 86 -15.61 7.08 -4.21
N GLY A 87 -15.54 6.13 -3.26
CA GLY A 87 -15.40 4.69 -3.56
C GLY A 87 -13.98 4.14 -3.45
N ALA A 88 -12.92 4.97 -3.58
CA ALA A 88 -11.54 4.48 -3.56
C ALA A 88 -11.19 3.72 -2.26
N ALA A 89 -11.61 4.22 -1.10
CA ALA A 89 -11.40 3.53 0.18
C ALA A 89 -12.15 2.19 0.28
N ARG A 90 -13.17 1.94 -0.55
CA ARG A 90 -13.88 0.65 -0.62
C ARG A 90 -13.16 -0.33 -1.56
N ASP A 91 -12.59 0.13 -2.67
CA ASP A 91 -11.95 -0.74 -3.66
C ASP A 91 -10.74 -1.50 -3.11
N LEU A 92 -9.87 -0.87 -2.33
CA LEU A 92 -8.74 -1.59 -1.73
C LEU A 92 -9.18 -2.58 -0.63
N ARG A 93 -10.29 -2.27 0.06
CA ARG A 93 -10.92 -3.22 1.01
C ARG A 93 -11.63 -4.39 0.32
N TYR A 94 -12.03 -4.22 -0.94
CA TYR A 94 -12.78 -5.20 -1.72
C TYR A 94 -11.92 -5.82 -2.83
N CYS A 95 -10.59 -5.72 -2.73
CA CYS A 95 -9.76 -6.29 -3.77
C CYS A 95 -9.86 -7.83 -3.76
N PRO A 96 -10.37 -8.45 -4.82
CA PRO A 96 -10.73 -9.87 -4.82
C PRO A 96 -9.52 -10.81 -4.66
N ARG A 97 -8.30 -10.29 -4.83
CA ARG A 97 -7.06 -11.07 -4.71
C ARG A 97 -6.61 -11.31 -3.26
N VAL A 98 -7.27 -10.68 -2.28
CA VAL A 98 -7.08 -10.98 -0.84
C VAL A 98 -7.69 -12.35 -0.47
N ALA A 99 -8.53 -12.94 -1.33
CA ALA A 99 -9.13 -14.25 -1.11
C ALA A 99 -8.54 -15.34 -2.03
N GLY A 100 -7.32 -15.77 -1.72
CA GLY A 100 -6.86 -17.14 -2.04
C GLY A 100 -6.45 -17.45 -3.49
N ASN A 101 -5.59 -18.47 -3.58
CA ASN A 101 -5.03 -19.11 -4.77
C ASN A 101 -5.92 -19.14 -6.02
N ARG A 102 -5.24 -19.10 -7.18
CA ARG A 102 -5.73 -19.44 -8.53
C ARG A 102 -6.96 -20.38 -8.52
N ALA A 103 -8.13 -19.84 -8.82
CA ALA A 103 -9.22 -20.54 -9.52
C ALA A 103 -10.34 -19.56 -9.88
N GLY A 104 -10.72 -19.53 -11.16
CA GLY A 104 -12.11 -19.36 -11.60
C GLY A 104 -12.81 -18.01 -11.41
N ALA A 105 -13.12 -17.40 -12.55
CA ALA A 105 -14.20 -16.43 -12.79
C ALA A 105 -15.39 -16.39 -11.79
N LEU A 106 -15.74 -15.14 -11.36
CA LEU A 106 -17.06 -14.49 -11.18
C LEU A 106 -18.19 -15.22 -10.37
N PRO A 107 -19.19 -14.52 -9.74
CA PRO A 107 -19.86 -13.32 -10.27
C PRO A 107 -20.28 -12.21 -9.28
N SER A 108 -20.79 -11.16 -9.91
CA SER A 108 -21.43 -9.94 -9.42
C SER A 108 -22.39 -10.11 -8.23
N TRP A 109 -22.20 -9.29 -7.19
CA TRP A 109 -23.23 -9.04 -6.17
C TRP A 109 -23.90 -7.70 -6.45
N HIS A 110 -25.14 -7.74 -6.93
CA HIS A 110 -26.02 -6.58 -6.94
C HIS A 110 -26.32 -6.14 -5.50
N LEU A 111 -25.87 -4.95 -5.11
CA LEU A 111 -26.41 -4.27 -3.93
C LEU A 111 -27.84 -3.84 -4.23
N HIS A 112 -28.82 -4.50 -3.60
CA HIS A 112 -30.11 -3.87 -3.36
C HIS A 112 -29.90 -2.76 -2.32
N SER A 113 -30.11 -1.52 -2.75
CA SER A 113 -30.32 -0.38 -1.86
C SER A 113 -31.63 -0.59 -1.09
N ALA A 114 -31.52 -0.82 0.22
CA ALA A 114 -32.59 -0.49 1.15
C ALA A 114 -32.47 1.01 1.47
N GLY A 115 -33.47 1.76 1.05
CA GLY A 115 -33.62 3.20 1.25
C GLY A 115 -34.87 3.67 0.53
#